data_AF-A0A0C2WQ88-F1
#
_entry.id   AF-A0A0C2WQ88-F1
#
_cell.length_a   1.000
_cell.length_b   1.000
_cell.length_c   1.000
_cell.angle_alpha   90.00
_cell.angle_beta   90.00
_cell.angle_gamma   90.00
#
_symmetry.space_group_name_H-M   'P 1'
#
loop_
_entity.id
_entity.type
_entity.pdbx_description
1 polymer ?
#
loop_
_entity_poly.entity_id
_entity_poly.type
_entity_poly.pdbx_seq_one_letter_code
_entity_poly.pdbx_strand_id
1 'polypeptide(L)'
;MTGAVHNLRQMGFEGIRKQELLYLLPADEANEAIEIMSEVRAYYQVAFKRFVDNIPMILDYELLKGFNRTLSEALFKGLNISGKDAHARSSGFLKEDPTVVRRREGLEQDLKRLEAALADLQNIPGVNSSGAYEGIVEEADMDLSE
;
A
#
# COMPACT_ATOMS: atom_id res chain seq x y z
N MET A 1 -57.97 -31.42 -21.08
CA MET A 1 -58.38 -30.01 -20.90
C MET A 1 -59.53 -29.56 -21.80
N THR A 2 -59.63 -29.97 -23.07
CA THR A 2 -60.73 -29.53 -23.96
C THR A 2 -62.14 -29.96 -23.48
N GLY A 3 -62.26 -31.15 -22.90
CA GLY A 3 -63.53 -31.63 -22.31
C GLY A 3 -63.96 -30.86 -21.05
N ALA A 4 -63.02 -30.40 -20.22
CA ALA A 4 -63.31 -29.62 -19.02
C ALA A 4 -63.88 -28.24 -19.37
N VAL A 5 -63.29 -27.54 -20.35
CA VAL A 5 -63.82 -26.26 -20.87
C VAL A 5 -65.20 -26.45 -21.48
N HIS A 6 -65.43 -27.56 -22.19
CA HIS A 6 -66.73 -27.87 -22.79
C HIS A 6 -67.82 -28.06 -21.72
N ASN A 7 -67.55 -28.82 -20.66
CA ASN A 7 -68.49 -29.05 -19.57
C ASN A 7 -68.79 -27.77 -18.78
N LEU A 8 -67.79 -26.91 -18.55
CA LEU A 8 -67.99 -25.62 -17.88
C LEU A 8 -68.84 -24.66 -18.71
N ARG A 9 -68.69 -24.68 -20.05
CA ARG A 9 -69.56 -23.93 -20.97
C ARG A 9 -71.00 -24.44 -20.95
N GLN A 10 -71.21 -25.75 -20.86
CA GLN A 10 -72.56 -26.33 -20.70
C GLN A 10 -73.22 -25.93 -19.37
N MET A 11 -72.43 -25.61 -18.34
CA MET A 11 -72.91 -25.10 -17.05
C MET A 11 -73.16 -23.59 -17.03
N GLY A 12 -73.06 -22.91 -18.18
CA GLY A 12 -73.37 -21.48 -18.31
C GLY A 12 -72.18 -20.53 -18.11
N PHE A 13 -70.96 -21.05 -17.95
CA PHE A 13 -69.76 -20.23 -17.87
C PHE A 13 -69.19 -19.98 -19.28
N GLU A 14 -69.58 -18.87 -19.89
CA GLU A 14 -69.11 -18.46 -21.21
C GLU A 14 -67.75 -17.72 -21.16
N GLY A 15 -67.00 -17.77 -22.27
CA GLY A 15 -65.73 -17.03 -22.39
C GLY A 15 -64.48 -17.71 -21.82
N ILE A 16 -64.61 -18.82 -21.08
CA ILE A 16 -63.45 -19.49 -20.47
C ILE A 16 -62.47 -20.00 -21.53
N ARG A 17 -61.22 -19.55 -21.42
CA ARG A 17 -60.08 -20.01 -22.24
C ARG A 17 -59.36 -21.16 -21.55
N LYS A 18 -58.73 -22.05 -22.33
CA LYS A 18 -57.97 -23.19 -21.78
C LYS A 18 -56.88 -22.76 -20.78
N GLN A 19 -56.28 -21.58 -21.00
CA GLN A 19 -55.24 -20.99 -20.15
C GLN A 19 -55.78 -20.55 -18.78
N GLU A 20 -57.07 -20.22 -18.69
CA GLU A 20 -57.68 -19.80 -17.42
C GLU A 20 -57.94 -20.99 -16.50
N LEU A 21 -57.95 -22.21 -17.04
CA LEU A 21 -57.98 -23.43 -16.22
C LEU A 21 -56.70 -23.63 -15.40
N LEU A 22 -55.60 -22.94 -15.74
CA LEU A 22 -54.37 -22.99 -14.94
C LEU A 22 -54.55 -22.29 -13.58
N TYR A 23 -55.48 -21.33 -13.46
CA TYR A 23 -55.78 -20.67 -12.18
C TYR A 23 -56.58 -21.55 -11.22
N LEU A 24 -57.10 -22.70 -11.69
CA LEU A 24 -57.78 -23.70 -10.85
C LEU A 24 -56.80 -24.69 -10.22
N LEU A 25 -55.52 -24.70 -10.63
CA LEU A 25 -54.50 -25.48 -9.94
C LEU A 25 -54.27 -24.88 -8.54
N PRO A 26 -54.05 -25.72 -7.50
CA PRO A 26 -53.62 -25.22 -6.21
C PRO A 26 -52.31 -24.44 -6.36
N ALA A 27 -52.11 -23.44 -5.49
CA ALA A 27 -50.87 -22.68 -5.46
C ALA A 27 -49.69 -23.63 -5.28
N ASP A 28 -48.62 -23.42 -6.05
CA ASP A 28 -47.40 -24.22 -5.93
C ASP A 28 -46.76 -23.95 -4.57
N GLU A 29 -46.66 -24.98 -3.74
CA GLU A 29 -46.03 -24.93 -2.41
C GLU A 29 -44.57 -24.48 -2.49
N ALA A 30 -43.90 -24.68 -3.64
CA ALA A 30 -42.54 -24.23 -3.87
C ALA A 30 -42.40 -22.71 -4.12
N ASN A 31 -43.49 -22.00 -4.40
CA ASN A 31 -43.44 -20.58 -4.73
C ASN A 31 -42.95 -19.72 -3.54
N GLU A 32 -43.39 -20.04 -2.33
CA GLU A 32 -42.92 -19.38 -1.09
C GLU A 32 -41.41 -19.62 -0.88
N ALA A 33 -40.94 -20.84 -1.12
CA ALA A 33 -39.52 -21.17 -1.02
C ALA A 33 -38.69 -20.42 -2.08
N ILE A 34 -39.19 -20.28 -3.31
CA ILE A 34 -38.53 -19.53 -4.39
C ILE A 34 -38.45 -18.04 -4.04
N GLU A 35 -39.50 -17.47 -3.46
CA GLU A 35 -39.51 -16.08 -3.02
C GLU A 35 -38.42 -15.83 -1.96
N ILE A 36 -38.37 -16.64 -0.90
CA ILE A 36 -37.33 -16.56 0.13
C ILE A 36 -35.93 -16.75 -0.48
N MET A 37 -35.75 -17.73 -1.37
CA MET A 37 -34.44 -17.96 -2.04
C MET A 37 -34.03 -16.75 -2.87
N SER A 38 -34.98 -16.09 -3.53
CA SER A 38 -34.72 -14.89 -4.33
C SER A 38 -34.31 -13.71 -3.47
N GLU A 39 -34.97 -13.52 -2.31
CA GLU A 39 -34.65 -12.46 -1.34
C GLU A 39 -33.27 -12.67 -0.72
N VAL A 40 -32.98 -13.88 -0.25
CA VAL A 40 -31.66 -14.23 0.31
C VAL A 40 -30.56 -13.99 -0.71
N ARG A 41 -30.78 -14.39 -1.97
CA ARG A 41 -29.82 -14.18 -3.05
C ARG A 41 -29.61 -12.69 -3.34
N ALA A 42 -30.68 -11.90 -3.39
CA ALA A 42 -30.60 -10.46 -3.60
C ALA A 42 -29.84 -9.77 -2.45
N TYR A 43 -30.14 -10.13 -1.21
CA TYR A 43 -29.44 -9.62 -0.04
C TYR A 43 -27.95 -9.97 -0.07
N TYR A 44 -27.61 -11.23 -0.33
CA TYR A 44 -26.22 -11.69 -0.40
C TYR A 44 -25.43 -10.94 -1.47
N GLN A 45 -26.03 -10.71 -2.65
CA GLN A 45 -25.38 -10.00 -3.74
C GLN A 45 -25.01 -8.55 -3.37
N VAL A 46 -25.87 -7.88 -2.60
CA VAL A 46 -25.58 -6.51 -2.11
C VAL A 46 -24.57 -6.56 -0.96
N ALA A 47 -24.76 -7.45 0.01
CA ALA A 47 -23.90 -7.58 1.18
C ALA A 47 -22.46 -7.93 0.81
N PHE A 48 -22.25 -8.88 -0.12
CA PHE A 48 -20.92 -9.26 -0.58
C PHE A 48 -20.20 -8.11 -1.28
N LYS A 49 -20.88 -7.33 -2.14
CA LYS A 49 -20.28 -6.14 -2.77
C LYS A 49 -19.84 -5.11 -1.72
N ARG A 50 -20.70 -4.83 -0.73
CA ARG A 50 -20.35 -3.93 0.38
C ARG A 50 -19.14 -4.43 1.17
N PHE A 51 -19.02 -5.74 1.36
CA PHE A 51 -17.86 -6.32 2.05
C PHE A 51 -16.58 -6.11 1.24
N VAL A 52 -16.61 -6.44 -0.05
CA VAL A 52 -15.47 -6.28 -0.96
C VAL A 52 -15.04 -4.81 -1.09
N ASP A 53 -15.97 -3.87 -1.02
CA ASP A 53 -15.65 -2.44 -1.09
C ASP A 53 -15.13 -1.90 0.26
N ASN A 54 -15.78 -2.26 1.37
CA ASN A 54 -15.46 -1.69 2.68
C ASN A 54 -14.18 -2.23 3.28
N ILE A 55 -13.89 -3.53 3.15
CA ILE A 55 -12.71 -4.12 3.81
C ILE A 55 -11.40 -3.51 3.29
N PRO A 56 -11.15 -3.40 1.97
CA PRO A 56 -9.96 -2.72 1.46
C PRO A 56 -9.90 -1.25 1.86
N MET A 57 -11.04 -0.55 1.87
CA MET A 57 -11.10 0.86 2.29
C MET A 57 -10.71 1.04 3.77
N ILE A 58 -11.19 0.15 4.65
CA ILE A 58 -10.83 0.15 6.07
C ILE A 58 -9.34 -0.17 6.24
N LEU A 59 -8.82 -1.17 5.52
CA LEU A 59 -7.39 -1.51 5.56
C LEU A 59 -6.51 -0.35 5.09
N ASP A 60 -6.87 0.32 4.00
CA ASP A 60 -6.12 1.50 3.53
C ASP A 60 -6.11 2.62 4.59
N TYR A 61 -7.25 2.87 5.22
CA TYR A 61 -7.37 3.93 6.22
C TYR A 61 -6.65 3.60 7.54
N GLU A 62 -6.88 2.41 8.10
CA GLU A 62 -6.36 2.02 9.41
C GLU A 62 -4.90 1.55 9.33
N LEU A 63 -4.55 0.72 8.34
CA LEU A 63 -3.21 0.17 8.24
C LEU A 63 -2.27 1.13 7.52
N LEU A 64 -2.55 1.50 6.28
CA LEU A 64 -1.58 2.25 5.47
C LEU A 64 -1.50 3.72 5.90
N LYS A 65 -2.64 4.41 5.87
CA LYS A 65 -2.73 5.81 6.30
C LYS A 65 -2.56 5.94 7.81
N GLY A 66 -3.08 5.01 8.61
CA GLY A 66 -2.85 4.97 10.06
C GLY A 66 -1.38 4.79 10.41
N PHE A 67 -0.67 3.88 9.73
CA PHE A 67 0.77 3.75 9.90
C PHE A 67 1.51 5.04 9.57
N ASN A 68 1.24 5.67 8.42
CA ASN A 68 1.89 6.94 8.06
C ASN A 68 1.65 8.05 9.12
N ARG A 69 0.43 8.14 9.66
CA ARG A 69 0.08 9.12 10.71
C ARG A 69 0.82 8.87 12.02
N THR A 70 1.05 7.61 12.37
CA THR A 70 1.59 7.21 13.68
C THR A 70 3.09 6.91 13.67
N LEU A 71 3.69 6.67 12.51
CA LEU A 71 5.08 6.26 12.35
C LEU A 71 6.05 7.24 13.00
N SER A 72 5.91 8.54 12.70
CA SER A 72 6.80 9.56 13.26
C SER A 72 6.75 9.56 14.79
N GLU A 73 5.55 9.60 15.37
CA GLU A 73 5.40 9.57 16.82
C GLU A 73 5.96 8.28 17.44
N ALA A 74 5.72 7.13 16.79
CA ALA A 74 6.24 5.84 17.22
C ALA A 74 7.78 5.80 17.17
N LEU A 75 8.41 6.35 16.14
CA LEU A 75 9.87 6.45 16.03
C LEU A 75 10.46 7.39 17.08
N PHE A 76 9.87 8.58 17.27
CA PHE A 76 10.32 9.52 18.29
C PHE A 76 10.26 8.93 19.70
N LYS A 77 9.15 8.25 20.03
CA LYS A 77 8.98 7.59 21.33
C LYS A 77 9.87 6.35 21.46
N GLY A 78 9.92 5.51 20.43
CA GLY A 78 10.65 4.23 20.44
C GLY A 78 12.17 4.41 20.48
N LEU A 79 12.70 5.34 19.69
CA LEU A 79 14.12 5.70 19.71
C LEU A 79 14.49 6.55 20.93
N ASN A 80 13.49 7.13 21.60
CA ASN A 80 13.65 7.92 22.83
C ASN A 80 14.74 8.99 22.70
N ILE A 81 14.67 9.78 21.63
CA ILE A 81 15.70 10.75 21.23
C ILE A 81 15.63 12.08 22.00
N SER A 82 14.66 12.26 22.91
CA SER A 82 14.45 13.49 23.69
C SER A 82 14.51 13.29 25.22
N GLY A 83 15.02 12.14 25.69
CA GLY A 83 15.09 11.80 27.12
C GLY A 83 16.48 12.01 27.77
N LYS A 84 16.58 11.69 29.07
CA LYS A 84 17.90 11.55 29.72
C LYS A 84 18.73 10.48 28.98
N ASP A 85 20.02 10.75 28.82
CA ASP A 85 20.95 9.92 28.05
C ASP A 85 20.61 9.75 26.55
N ALA A 86 19.77 10.61 25.98
CA ALA A 86 19.45 10.58 24.55
C ALA A 86 20.71 10.68 23.67
N HIS A 87 21.65 11.53 24.04
CA HIS A 87 22.90 11.69 23.30
C HIS A 87 23.71 10.38 23.19
N ALA A 88 23.86 9.65 24.30
CA ALA A 88 24.58 8.38 24.31
C ALA A 88 23.88 7.30 23.47
N ARG A 89 22.54 7.21 23.53
CA ARG A 89 21.77 6.28 22.68
C ARG A 89 21.85 6.63 21.20
N SER A 90 21.68 7.91 20.87
CA SER A 90 21.77 8.40 19.49
C SER A 90 23.16 8.13 18.90
N SER A 91 24.23 8.34 19.68
CA SER A 91 25.59 7.97 19.29
C SER A 91 25.73 6.46 19.00
N GLY A 92 25.07 5.62 19.82
CA GLY A 92 25.00 4.18 19.56
C GLY A 92 24.27 3.81 18.27
N PHE A 93 23.13 4.47 17.96
CA PHE A 93 22.37 4.22 16.73
C PHE A 93 23.09 4.68 15.46
N LEU A 94 23.90 5.74 15.56
CA LEU A 94 24.67 6.30 14.46
C LEU A 94 26.03 5.62 14.27
N LYS A 95 26.39 4.65 15.11
CA LYS A 95 27.67 3.97 15.01
C LYS A 95 27.73 3.17 13.72
N GLU A 96 28.67 3.56 12.85
CA GLU A 96 28.90 2.88 11.58
C GLU A 96 29.40 1.44 11.77
N ASP A 97 29.10 0.60 10.78
CA ASP A 97 29.65 -0.74 10.72
C ASP A 97 31.18 -0.70 10.53
N PRO A 98 31.97 -1.52 11.24
CA PRO A 98 33.43 -1.50 11.14
C PRO A 98 33.97 -1.71 9.73
N THR A 99 33.25 -2.43 8.86
CA THR A 99 33.68 -2.64 7.47
C THR A 99 33.54 -1.37 6.63
N VAL A 100 32.50 -0.56 6.89
CA VAL A 100 32.28 0.73 6.24
C VAL A 100 33.36 1.72 6.66
N VAL A 101 33.66 1.76 7.97
CA VAL A 101 34.74 2.62 8.52
C VAL A 101 36.07 2.29 7.85
N ARG A 102 36.47 1.02 7.82
CA ARG A 102 37.73 0.59 7.18
C ARG A 102 37.77 0.94 5.69
N ARG A 103 36.65 0.78 4.99
CA ARG A 103 36.55 1.13 3.58
C ARG A 103 36.72 2.63 3.36
N ARG A 104 36.06 3.46 4.19
CA ARG A 104 36.19 4.93 4.14
C ARG A 104 37.64 5.34 4.38
N GLU A 105 38.27 4.82 5.43
CA GLU A 105 39.68 5.11 5.74
C GLU A 105 40.62 4.70 4.60
N GLY A 106 40.39 3.54 3.96
CA GLY A 106 41.17 3.12 2.80
C GLY A 106 41.02 4.05 1.59
N LEU A 107 39.78 4.46 1.28
CA LEU A 107 39.52 5.40 0.19
C LEU A 107 40.12 6.79 0.45
N GLU A 108 40.06 7.28 1.69
CA GLU A 108 40.69 8.54 2.09
C GLU A 108 42.22 8.48 1.93
N GLN A 109 42.85 7.34 2.23
CA GLN A 109 44.29 7.14 2.01
C GLN A 109 44.63 7.12 0.52
N ASP A 110 43.85 6.41 -0.29
CA ASP A 110 44.03 6.35 -1.74
C ASP A 110 43.85 7.73 -2.38
N LEU A 111 42.85 8.50 -1.92
CA LEU A 111 42.60 9.86 -2.36
C LEU A 111 43.81 10.75 -2.06
N LYS A 112 44.28 10.78 -0.81
CA LYS A 112 45.47 11.56 -0.41
C LYS A 112 46.69 11.21 -1.23
N ARG A 113 46.87 9.92 -1.56
CA ARG A 113 47.98 9.45 -2.40
C ARG A 113 47.86 9.96 -3.83
N LEU A 114 46.66 9.97 -4.40
CA LEU A 114 46.41 10.45 -5.75
C LEU A 114 46.58 11.97 -5.85
N GLU A 115 46.14 12.73 -4.84
CA GLU A 115 46.35 14.18 -4.78
C GLU A 115 47.82 14.55 -4.67
N ALA A 116 48.59 13.86 -3.83
CA ALA A 116 50.03 14.03 -3.75
C ALA A 116 50.72 13.74 -5.11
N ALA A 117 50.34 12.64 -5.76
CA ALA A 117 50.87 12.30 -7.08
C ALA A 117 50.51 13.35 -8.14
N LEU A 118 49.30 13.92 -8.08
CA LEU A 118 48.89 15.01 -8.97
C LEU A 118 49.72 16.28 -8.73
N ALA A 119 49.92 16.68 -7.47
CA ALA A 119 50.71 17.84 -7.10
C ALA A 119 52.18 17.68 -7.53
N ASP A 120 52.75 16.49 -7.37
CA ASP A 120 54.09 16.17 -7.86
C ASP A 120 54.18 16.30 -9.38
N LEU A 121 53.20 15.77 -10.13
CA LEU A 121 53.15 15.89 -11.59
C LEU A 121 53.07 17.35 -12.07
N GLN A 122 52.34 18.20 -11.35
CA GLN A 122 52.23 19.64 -11.67
C GLN A 122 53.54 20.40 -11.41
N ASN A 123 54.39 19.91 -10.50
CA ASN A 123 55.67 20.54 -10.15
C ASN A 123 56.86 20.09 -11.02
N ILE A 124 56.65 19.19 -12.00
CA ILE A 124 57.73 18.75 -12.90
C ILE A 124 58.02 19.84 -13.95
N PRO A 125 59.24 20.40 -14.00
CA PRO A 125 59.61 21.41 -14.99
C PRO A 125 59.61 20.80 -16.39
N GLY A 126 58.69 21.27 -17.24
CA GLY A 126 58.54 20.86 -18.65
C GLY A 126 57.16 20.32 -19.03
N VAL A 127 56.27 20.05 -18.06
CA VAL A 127 54.86 19.69 -18.34
C VAL A 127 54.03 20.97 -18.32
N ASN A 128 54.01 21.68 -19.45
CA ASN A 128 53.03 22.74 -19.69
C ASN A 128 51.66 22.11 -19.94
N SER A 129 50.90 21.79 -18.88
CA SER A 129 49.48 21.49 -19.02
C SER A 129 48.69 22.80 -18.96
N SER A 130 48.30 23.30 -20.13
CA SER A 130 47.40 24.43 -20.35
C SER A 130 45.94 24.12 -19.96
N GLY A 131 45.72 23.61 -18.76
CA GLY A 131 44.39 23.26 -18.26
C GLY A 131 44.35 23.48 -16.77
N ALA A 132 44.01 24.71 -16.36
CA ALA A 132 43.76 25.05 -14.98
C ALA A 132 42.61 24.20 -14.44
N TYR A 133 42.92 23.30 -13.50
CA TYR A 133 41.94 22.86 -12.52
C TYR A 133 42.07 23.80 -11.33
N GLU A 134 41.15 24.76 -11.23
CA GLU A 134 40.91 25.48 -9.98
C GLU A 134 40.45 24.45 -8.94
N GLY A 135 41.32 24.19 -7.97
CA GLY A 135 41.01 23.32 -6.85
C GLY A 135 39.81 23.85 -6.08
N ILE A 136 38.91 22.94 -5.70
CA ILE A 136 37.98 23.20 -4.62
C ILE A 136 38.84 23.32 -3.37
N VAL A 137 38.98 24.54 -2.86
CA VAL A 137 39.53 24.78 -1.52
C VAL A 137 38.55 24.13 -0.55
N GLU A 138 38.94 22.95 -0.04
CA GLU A 138 38.26 22.32 1.07
C GLU A 138 38.47 23.24 2.28
N GLU A 139 37.40 23.93 2.71
CA GLU A 139 37.33 24.57 4.02
C GLU A 139 37.51 23.48 5.08
N ALA A 140 38.74 23.28 5.52
CA ALA A 140 39.03 22.57 6.74
C ALA A 140 38.72 23.48 7.94
N ASP A 141 38.02 22.89 8.91
CA ASP A 141 37.83 23.33 10.30
C ASP A 141 36.87 24.50 10.55
N MET A 142 35.57 24.20 10.51
CA MET A 142 34.62 24.83 11.43
C MET A 142 34.48 23.95 12.67
N ASP A 143 35.24 24.31 13.69
CA ASP A 143 35.10 23.91 15.09
C ASP A 143 33.61 23.97 15.50
N LEU A 144 32.94 22.82 15.58
CA LEU A 144 31.66 22.70 16.25
C LEU A 144 31.94 22.42 17.73
N SER A 145 32.35 23.48 18.42
CA SER A 145 32.17 23.59 19.86
C SER A 145 30.87 24.34 20.12
N GLU A 146 29.80 23.58 20.37
CA GLU A 146 28.68 23.93 21.27
C GLU A 146 27.89 22.66 21.66
#